data_AF-A0A814G297-F1
#
_entry.id   AF-A0A814G297-F1
#
_cell.length_a   1.000
_cell.length_b   1.000
_cell.length_c   1.000
_cell.angle_alpha   90.00
_cell.angle_beta   90.00
_cell.angle_gamma   90.00
#
_symmetry.space_group_name_H-M   'P 1'
#
loop_
_entity.id
_entity.type
_entity.pdbx_description
1 polymer ?
#
loop_
_entity_poly.entity_id
_entity_poly.type
_entity_poly.pdbx_seq_one_letter_code
_entity_poly.pdbx_strand_id
1 'polypeptide(L)'
;MDGPLYVDILRKHLLSGVRTQFGRRWRYQQDNDPKHTRRIAKQFLEDEVPELWPDWHYGVLLLYGSELAINHLILAENIKLGLANTLLDQFTTTNDPYDFEKNKPLHLHCWHTYKQFSKFLFKRGKYNDIHPRKFINDTSASGFAMRMALESRLMSSTDLKEQLMNAKNSSIL
;
A
#
# COMPACT_ATOMS: atom_id res chain seq x y z
N MET A 1 1.36 -2.86 -15.77
CA MET A 1 0.80 -1.79 -16.61
C MET A 1 1.97 -1.01 -17.16
N ASP A 2 1.99 -0.74 -18.46
CA ASP A 2 3.06 -0.01 -19.13
C ASP A 2 2.66 1.46 -19.37
N GLY A 3 3.59 2.26 -19.90
CA GLY A 3 3.37 3.69 -20.17
C GLY A 3 2.19 3.96 -21.11
N PRO A 4 2.04 3.25 -22.26
CA PRO A 4 0.90 3.44 -23.15
C PRO A 4 -0.45 3.17 -22.50
N LEU A 5 -0.59 2.05 -21.76
CA LEU A 5 -1.84 1.75 -21.07
C LEU A 5 -2.16 2.78 -19.97
N TYR A 6 -1.12 3.29 -19.29
CA TYR A 6 -1.27 4.36 -18.32
C TYR A 6 -1.82 5.65 -18.97
N VAL A 7 -1.25 6.09 -20.09
CA VAL A 7 -1.72 7.27 -20.84
C VAL A 7 -3.16 7.10 -21.32
N ASP A 8 -3.52 5.91 -21.80
CA ASP A 8 -4.90 5.62 -22.24
C ASP A 8 -5.91 5.77 -21.10
N ILE A 9 -5.56 5.32 -19.89
CA ILE A 9 -6.38 5.50 -18.68
C ILE A 9 -6.55 6.98 -18.35
N LEU A 10 -5.47 7.76 -18.34
CA LEU A 10 -5.56 9.20 -18.05
C LEU A 10 -6.43 9.92 -19.08
N ARG A 11 -6.22 9.64 -20.36
CA ARG A 11 -6.98 10.26 -21.44
C ARG A 11 -8.47 9.95 -21.32
N LYS A 12 -8.82 8.69 -21.08
CA LYS A 12 -10.22 8.23 -21.02
C LYS A 12 -10.95 8.67 -19.76
N HIS A 13 -10.28 8.62 -18.62
CA HIS A 13 -10.94 8.73 -17.32
C HIS A 13 -10.60 10.00 -16.54
N LEU A 14 -9.40 10.57 -16.71
CA LEU A 14 -8.99 11.77 -15.99
C LEU A 14 -9.45 13.03 -16.74
N LEU A 15 -9.04 13.20 -18.00
CA LEU A 15 -9.17 14.48 -18.71
C LEU A 15 -10.61 14.98 -18.84
N SER A 16 -11.54 14.08 -19.15
CA SER A 16 -12.96 14.41 -19.28
C SER A 16 -13.52 14.96 -17.97
N GLY A 17 -13.31 14.23 -16.87
CA GLY A 17 -13.78 14.64 -15.54
C GLY A 17 -13.17 15.95 -15.07
N VAL A 18 -11.84 16.09 -15.16
CA VAL A 18 -11.16 17.27 -14.62
C VAL A 18 -11.46 18.54 -15.41
N ARG A 19 -11.62 18.45 -16.73
CA ARG A 19 -11.98 19.61 -17.56
C ARG A 19 -13.39 20.09 -17.25
N THR A 20 -14.34 19.17 -17.09
CA THR A 20 -15.72 19.52 -16.75
C THR A 20 -15.82 20.10 -15.34
N GLN A 21 -15.11 19.54 -14.37
CA GLN A 21 -15.26 19.92 -12.97
C GLN A 21 -14.38 21.10 -12.53
N PHE A 22 -13.15 21.21 -13.05
CA PHE A 22 -12.15 22.17 -12.58
C PHE A 22 -11.65 23.13 -13.67
N GLY A 23 -12.08 22.96 -14.92
CA GLY A 23 -11.66 23.78 -16.04
C GLY A 23 -10.13 23.70 -16.25
N ARG A 24 -9.45 24.85 -16.19
CA ARG A 24 -7.97 24.95 -16.29
C ARG A 24 -7.25 25.04 -14.94
N ARG A 25 -7.98 25.02 -13.82
CA ARG A 25 -7.41 25.26 -12.47
C ARG A 25 -7.31 23.95 -11.70
N TRP A 26 -6.47 23.04 -12.17
CA TRP A 26 -6.24 21.76 -11.52
C TRP A 26 -4.77 21.34 -11.61
N ARG A 27 -4.35 20.53 -10.65
CA ARG A 27 -3.00 19.97 -10.56
C ARG A 27 -3.10 18.45 -10.55
N TYR A 28 -2.13 17.80 -11.18
CA TYR A 28 -2.08 16.34 -11.26
C TYR A 28 -0.95 15.80 -10.36
N GLN A 29 -1.27 14.85 -9.48
CA GLN A 29 -0.31 14.21 -8.60
C GLN A 29 -0.29 12.69 -8.87
N GLN A 30 0.91 12.13 -8.89
CA GLN A 30 1.16 10.68 -9.01
C GLN A 30 2.50 10.33 -8.32
N ASP A 31 2.74 9.03 -8.11
CA ASP A 31 4.03 8.51 -7.64
C ASP A 31 5.07 8.38 -8.79
N ASN A 32 6.29 7.96 -8.45
CA ASN A 32 7.39 7.78 -9.40
C ASN A 32 7.49 6.35 -9.98
N ASP A 33 6.40 5.58 -10.05
CA ASP A 33 6.44 4.25 -10.67
C ASP A 33 7.05 4.31 -12.09
N PRO A 34 7.87 3.33 -12.49
CA PRO A 34 8.52 3.32 -13.81
C PRO A 34 7.59 3.58 -15.00
N LYS A 35 6.29 3.26 -14.91
CA LYS A 35 5.31 3.54 -15.98
C LYS A 35 4.96 5.02 -16.10
N HIS A 36 5.00 5.76 -15.00
CA HIS A 36 4.70 7.20 -14.90
C HIS A 36 5.85 8.07 -15.41
N THR A 37 7.08 7.56 -15.29
CA THR A 37 8.30 8.26 -15.70
C THR A 37 8.74 7.93 -17.14
N ARG A 38 7.99 7.07 -17.86
CA ARG A 38 8.22 6.81 -19.29
C ARG A 38 8.03 8.07 -20.13
N ARG A 39 8.82 8.19 -21.21
CA ARG A 39 8.75 9.31 -22.16
C ARG A 39 7.32 9.62 -22.63
N ILE A 40 6.53 8.59 -22.96
CA ILE A 40 5.15 8.77 -23.43
C ILE A 40 4.21 9.37 -22.36
N ALA A 41 4.42 9.00 -21.09
CA ALA A 41 3.64 9.51 -19.98
C ALA A 41 4.02 10.97 -19.69
N LYS A 42 5.32 11.28 -19.68
CA LYS A 42 5.82 12.66 -19.51
C LYS A 42 5.28 13.60 -20.60
N GLN A 43 5.41 13.20 -21.87
CA GLN A 43 4.91 14.00 -22.99
C GLN A 43 3.40 14.27 -22.86
N PHE A 44 2.61 13.24 -22.56
CA PHE A 44 1.18 13.41 -22.37
C PHE A 44 0.85 14.41 -21.24
N LEU A 45 1.57 14.35 -20.13
CA LEU A 45 1.34 15.28 -19.02
C LEU A 45 1.74 16.71 -19.40
N GLU A 46 2.85 16.88 -20.13
CA GLU A 46 3.29 18.18 -20.65
C GLU A 46 2.25 18.81 -21.58
N ASP A 47 1.62 17.99 -22.42
CA ASP A 47 0.64 18.46 -23.40
C ASP A 47 -0.73 18.78 -22.76
N GLU A 48 -1.15 18.00 -21.76
CA GLU A 48 -2.55 17.99 -21.30
C GLU A 48 -2.78 18.57 -19.90
N VAL A 49 -1.75 18.61 -19.05
CA VAL A 49 -1.86 19.11 -17.67
C VAL A 49 -1.49 20.60 -17.65
N PRO A 50 -2.43 21.51 -17.28
CA PRO A 50 -2.21 22.95 -17.36
C PRO A 50 -1.03 23.47 -16.53
N GLU A 51 -0.68 22.75 -15.46
CA GLU A 51 0.41 23.11 -14.56
C GLU A 51 1.12 21.83 -14.09
N LEU A 52 2.27 21.55 -14.71
CA LEU A 52 3.25 20.60 -14.21
C LEU A 52 4.09 21.31 -13.14
N TRP A 53 3.58 21.34 -11.92
CA TRP A 53 4.33 21.94 -10.81
C TRP A 53 5.39 20.96 -10.28
N PRO A 54 6.61 21.40 -9.96
CA PRO A 54 7.69 20.55 -9.47
C PRO A 54 7.51 20.17 -7.99
N ASP A 55 6.41 19.50 -7.66
CA ASP A 55 6.14 18.98 -6.30
C ASP A 55 6.00 17.45 -6.28
N TRP A 56 6.77 16.75 -7.11
CA TRP A 56 6.89 15.29 -7.04
C TRP A 56 7.21 14.81 -5.62
N HIS A 57 7.79 15.68 -4.80
CA HIS A 57 8.06 15.44 -3.39
C HIS A 57 6.82 15.36 -2.51
N TYR A 58 5.61 15.82 -2.89
CA TYR A 58 4.44 15.74 -1.98
C TYR A 58 3.87 14.33 -1.86
N GLY A 59 3.85 13.56 -2.95
CA GLY A 59 3.51 12.13 -2.89
C GLY A 59 4.54 11.33 -2.09
N VAL A 60 5.80 11.76 -2.16
CA VAL A 60 6.91 11.21 -1.37
C VAL A 60 6.82 11.67 0.09
N LEU A 61 6.44 12.92 0.36
CA LEU A 61 6.13 13.46 1.68
C LEU A 61 4.87 12.84 2.27
N LEU A 62 3.97 12.22 1.51
CA LEU A 62 2.92 11.38 2.09
C LEU A 62 3.52 10.08 2.63
N LEU A 63 4.44 9.45 1.87
CA LEU A 63 5.14 8.23 2.30
C LEU A 63 6.02 8.48 3.53
N TYR A 64 6.72 9.62 3.59
CA TYR A 64 7.54 10.02 4.73
C TYR A 64 6.79 10.87 5.77
N GLY A 65 5.62 11.42 5.42
CA GLY A 65 4.87 12.33 6.29
C GLY A 65 4.20 11.57 7.42
N SER A 66 3.77 10.33 7.15
CA SER A 66 3.37 9.40 8.21
C SER A 66 4.56 9.10 9.14
N GLU A 67 5.76 8.90 8.59
CA GLU A 67 6.99 8.66 9.36
C GLU A 67 7.33 9.86 10.25
N LEU A 68 7.31 11.08 9.69
CA LEU A 68 7.55 12.34 10.40
C LEU A 68 6.48 12.62 11.46
N ALA A 69 5.20 12.40 11.14
CA ALA A 69 4.10 12.61 12.08
C ALA A 69 4.15 11.62 13.24
N ILE A 70 4.47 10.34 12.98
CA ILE A 70 4.67 9.32 14.01
C ILE A 70 5.85 9.71 14.91
N ASN A 71 7.00 10.08 14.33
CA ASN A 71 8.17 10.52 15.10
C ASN A 71 7.88 11.75 15.97
N HIS A 72 7.06 12.69 15.46
CA HIS A 72 6.66 13.89 16.18
C HIS A 72 5.65 13.61 17.31
N LEU A 73 4.66 12.75 17.06
CA LEU A 73 3.61 12.43 18.02
C LEU A 73 4.07 11.45 19.11
N ILE A 74 5.02 10.56 18.82
CA ILE A 74 5.47 9.51 19.74
C ILE A 74 6.66 9.96 20.60
N LEU A 75 7.19 11.18 20.43
CA LEU A 75 8.40 11.69 21.08
C LEU A 75 9.57 10.71 20.90
N ALA A 76 10.29 10.89 19.77
CA ALA A 76 11.35 10.09 19.15
C ALA A 76 12.49 9.44 20.00
N GLU A 77 12.31 9.21 21.30
CA GLU A 77 13.26 8.44 22.12
C GLU A 77 13.09 6.93 21.93
N ASN A 78 11.89 6.43 21.57
CA ASN A 78 11.58 4.99 21.58
C ASN A 78 11.40 4.32 20.20
N ILE A 79 11.27 5.07 19.10
CA ILE A 79 11.08 4.49 17.76
C ILE A 79 11.99 5.22 16.77
N LYS A 80 13.14 4.61 16.46
CA LYS A 80 13.99 5.05 15.34
C LYS A 80 13.54 4.31 14.08
N LEU A 81 12.87 5.02 13.20
CA LEU A 81 12.49 4.52 11.87
C LEU A 81 13.77 4.46 11.03
N GLY A 82 14.38 3.28 10.95
CA GLY A 82 15.51 3.02 10.08
C GLY A 82 15.03 2.70 8.65
N LEU A 83 15.87 3.02 7.67
CA LEU A 83 15.63 2.73 6.26
C LEU A 83 15.52 1.22 6.03
N ALA A 84 14.45 0.80 5.35
CA ALA A 84 14.19 -0.51 4.75
C ALA A 84 14.62 -1.74 5.59
N ASN A 85 13.62 -2.47 6.09
CA ASN A 85 13.73 -3.63 7.00
C ASN A 85 13.75 -3.30 8.50
N THR A 86 13.39 -2.08 8.90
CA THR A 86 13.13 -1.77 10.32
C THR A 86 11.76 -1.15 10.51
N LEU A 87 10.97 -1.82 11.36
CA LEU A 87 9.76 -1.40 12.09
C LEU A 87 8.55 -0.86 11.31
N LEU A 88 8.69 -0.16 10.19
CA LEU A 88 7.52 0.40 9.49
C LEU A 88 7.03 -0.49 8.37
N ASP A 89 7.89 -0.84 7.41
CA ASP A 89 7.49 -1.46 6.15
C ASP A 89 8.21 -2.80 5.91
N GLN A 90 7.52 -3.91 6.14
CA GLN A 90 8.09 -5.26 6.01
C GLN A 90 7.58 -5.95 4.73
N PHE A 91 8.48 -6.36 3.84
CA PHE A 91 8.07 -7.13 2.66
C PHE A 91 7.51 -8.49 3.05
N THR A 92 6.34 -8.81 2.48
CA THR A 92 5.71 -10.14 2.61
C THR A 92 6.50 -11.27 1.96
N THR A 93 7.54 -10.97 1.19
CA THR A 93 8.44 -11.94 0.56
C THR A 93 9.77 -12.11 1.30
N THR A 94 9.95 -11.46 2.45
CA THR A 94 11.14 -11.65 3.28
C THR A 94 11.10 -13.05 3.90
N ASN A 95 12.24 -13.73 3.90
CA ASN A 95 12.36 -15.11 4.41
C ASN A 95 12.73 -15.17 5.91
N ASP A 96 13.08 -14.03 6.52
CA ASP A 96 13.39 -13.99 7.94
C ASP A 96 12.13 -14.35 8.75
N PRO A 97 12.26 -15.20 9.78
CA PRO A 97 11.15 -15.50 10.67
C PRO A 97 10.62 -14.20 11.27
N TYR A 98 9.32 -13.99 11.12
CA TYR A 98 8.60 -12.87 11.68
C TYR A 98 8.55 -13.04 13.20
N ASP A 99 9.41 -12.30 13.87
CA ASP A 99 9.38 -12.13 15.31
C ASP A 99 8.46 -10.95 15.65
N PHE A 100 7.20 -11.26 16.00
CA PHE A 100 6.20 -10.28 16.45
C PHE A 100 6.67 -9.48 17.67
N GLU A 101 7.42 -10.13 18.57
CA GLU A 101 7.87 -9.55 19.84
C GLU A 101 9.04 -8.59 19.63
N LYS A 102 9.96 -8.95 18.75
CA LYS A 102 11.19 -8.18 18.50
C LYS A 102 11.00 -7.04 17.50
N ASN A 103 10.24 -7.26 16.44
CA ASN A 103 10.23 -6.34 15.29
C ASN A 103 9.04 -5.37 15.30
N LYS A 104 7.96 -5.67 16.06
CA LYS A 104 6.70 -4.91 16.15
C LYS A 104 6.33 -4.14 14.87
N PRO A 105 6.38 -4.73 13.66
CA PRO A 105 6.28 -3.92 12.48
C PRO A 105 4.83 -3.50 12.23
N LEU A 106 4.64 -2.22 11.92
CA LEU A 106 3.31 -1.61 11.80
C LEU A 106 2.62 -1.92 10.46
N HIS A 107 3.38 -2.22 9.41
CA HIS A 107 2.85 -2.40 8.06
C HIS A 107 3.54 -3.54 7.27
N LEU A 108 2.72 -4.33 6.58
CA LEU A 108 3.16 -5.40 5.68
C LEU A 108 3.06 -4.95 4.22
N HIS A 109 4.19 -4.89 3.54
CA HIS A 109 4.26 -4.53 2.13
C HIS A 109 4.04 -5.74 1.23
N CYS A 110 2.97 -5.69 0.42
CA CYS A 110 2.73 -6.64 -0.67
C CYS A 110 3.26 -6.09 -2.01
N TRP A 111 4.53 -6.36 -2.33
CA TRP A 111 5.17 -5.90 -3.57
C TRP A 111 4.54 -6.54 -4.82
N HIS A 112 4.84 -5.99 -5.99
CA HIS A 112 4.41 -6.55 -7.28
C HIS A 112 5.17 -7.84 -7.63
N THR A 113 4.75 -8.95 -7.03
CA THR A 113 5.38 -10.26 -7.20
C THR A 113 4.34 -11.38 -7.39
N TYR A 114 4.80 -12.54 -7.87
CA TYR A 114 4.04 -13.80 -7.86
C TYR A 114 4.51 -14.77 -6.76
N LYS A 115 5.52 -14.39 -5.97
CA LYS A 115 5.90 -15.13 -4.75
C LYS A 115 4.81 -15.00 -3.68
N GLN A 116 4.71 -15.99 -2.81
CA GLN A 116 3.82 -15.93 -1.66
C GLN A 116 4.35 -14.86 -0.67
N PHE A 117 3.51 -13.97 -0.12
CA PHE A 117 2.11 -13.69 -0.45
C PHE A 117 1.98 -12.72 -1.64
N SER A 118 1.16 -13.05 -2.65
CA SER A 118 0.94 -12.20 -3.84
C SER A 118 -0.49 -11.65 -3.90
N LYS A 119 -0.61 -10.31 -3.85
CA LYS A 119 -1.89 -9.61 -4.06
C LYS A 119 -2.52 -9.88 -5.43
N PHE A 120 -1.70 -10.14 -6.45
CA PHE A 120 -2.19 -10.48 -7.79
C PHE A 120 -2.81 -11.88 -7.83
N LEU A 121 -2.16 -12.87 -7.20
CA LEU A 121 -2.68 -14.22 -7.12
C LEU A 121 -3.94 -14.28 -6.24
N PHE A 122 -3.96 -13.53 -5.13
CA PHE A 122 -5.14 -13.37 -4.28
C PHE A 122 -6.32 -12.78 -5.07
N LYS A 123 -6.12 -11.64 -5.76
CA LYS A 123 -7.17 -11.00 -6.59
C LYS A 123 -7.70 -11.92 -7.69
N ARG A 124 -6.87 -12.80 -8.24
CA ARG A 124 -7.24 -13.80 -9.27
C ARG A 124 -7.90 -15.05 -8.69
N GLY A 125 -8.13 -15.11 -7.39
CA GLY A 125 -8.72 -16.25 -6.71
C GLY A 125 -7.84 -17.50 -6.66
N LYS A 126 -6.53 -17.37 -6.89
CA LYS A 126 -5.61 -18.53 -6.90
C LYS A 126 -5.38 -19.14 -5.52
N TYR A 127 -5.86 -18.49 -4.46
CA TYR A 127 -5.82 -18.98 -3.09
C TYR A 127 -7.20 -19.41 -2.56
N ASN A 128 -8.24 -19.50 -3.43
CA ASN A 128 -9.61 -19.82 -3.03
C ASN A 128 -9.75 -21.14 -2.28
N ASP A 129 -8.97 -22.13 -2.68
CA ASP A 129 -9.08 -23.49 -2.16
C ASP A 129 -8.15 -23.72 -0.95
N ILE A 130 -7.52 -22.66 -0.45
CA ILE A 130 -6.57 -22.74 0.68
C ILE A 130 -7.27 -22.27 1.95
N HIS A 131 -7.30 -23.13 2.97
CA HIS A 131 -7.87 -22.78 4.27
C HIS A 131 -6.86 -22.02 5.15
N PRO A 132 -7.25 -20.93 5.86
CA PRO A 132 -6.33 -20.11 6.64
C PRO A 132 -5.54 -20.86 7.72
N ARG A 133 -6.13 -21.91 8.32
CA ARG A 133 -5.47 -22.78 9.32
C ARG A 133 -4.15 -23.38 8.84
N LYS A 134 -3.92 -23.51 7.53
CA LYS A 134 -2.64 -23.98 6.98
C LYS A 134 -1.44 -23.12 7.43
N PHE A 135 -1.68 -21.86 7.78
CA PHE A 135 -0.65 -20.88 8.13
C PHE A 135 -0.65 -20.52 9.62
N ILE A 136 -1.35 -21.27 10.48
CA ILE A 136 -1.47 -20.92 11.91
C ILE A 136 -0.13 -20.95 12.65
N ASN A 137 0.76 -21.85 12.26
CA ASN A 137 2.11 -21.99 12.81
C ASN A 137 3.19 -21.37 11.90
N ASP A 138 2.79 -20.71 10.81
CA ASP A 138 3.72 -20.06 9.89
C ASP A 138 4.08 -18.69 10.47
N THR A 139 5.29 -18.62 11.02
CA THR A 139 5.84 -17.40 11.60
C THR A 139 6.49 -16.52 10.57
N SER A 140 6.27 -16.68 9.25
CA SER A 140 6.81 -15.75 8.25
C SER A 140 5.85 -14.58 7.98
N ALA A 141 6.39 -13.46 7.49
CA ALA A 141 5.57 -12.34 7.01
C ALA A 141 4.59 -12.78 5.91
N SER A 142 5.05 -13.69 5.03
CA SER A 142 4.22 -14.31 4.00
C SER A 142 3.08 -15.12 4.60
N GLY A 143 3.35 -15.96 5.60
CA GLY A 143 2.39 -16.84 6.23
C GLY A 143 1.30 -16.06 6.94
N PHE A 144 1.71 -15.05 7.71
CA PHE A 144 0.79 -14.15 8.38
C PHE A 144 -0.07 -13.36 7.39
N ALA A 145 0.52 -12.76 6.35
CA ALA A 145 -0.24 -12.05 5.31
C ALA A 145 -1.23 -12.98 4.59
N MET A 146 -0.82 -14.22 4.29
CA MET A 146 -1.69 -15.22 3.70
C MET A 146 -2.86 -15.58 4.62
N ARG A 147 -2.59 -15.80 5.91
CA ARG A 147 -3.62 -16.10 6.90
C ARG A 147 -4.65 -14.98 6.98
N MET A 148 -4.22 -13.73 7.17
CA MET A 148 -5.12 -12.57 7.22
C MET A 148 -5.97 -12.44 5.96
N ALA A 149 -5.35 -12.58 4.78
CA ALA A 149 -6.06 -12.49 3.51
C ALA A 149 -7.12 -13.59 3.35
N LEU A 150 -6.83 -14.82 3.79
CA LEU A 150 -7.79 -15.93 3.75
C LEU A 150 -8.89 -15.77 4.81
N GLU A 151 -8.56 -15.35 6.03
CA GLU A 151 -9.54 -15.10 7.10
C GLU A 151 -10.51 -13.98 6.71
N SER A 152 -10.02 -12.88 6.12
CA SER A 152 -10.87 -11.76 5.67
C SER A 152 -11.94 -12.17 4.66
N ARG A 153 -11.75 -13.28 3.94
CA ARG A 153 -12.76 -13.81 3.01
C ARG A 153 -13.83 -14.65 3.67
N LEU A 154 -13.52 -15.24 4.82
CA LEU A 154 -14.46 -15.99 5.63
C LEU A 154 -15.26 -15.07 6.57
N MET A 155 -14.78 -13.84 6.74
CA MET A 155 -15.33 -12.85 7.65
C MET A 155 -16.48 -12.08 6.99
N SER A 156 -17.64 -12.04 7.64
CA SER A 156 -18.70 -11.11 7.26
C SER A 156 -18.36 -9.70 7.74
N SER A 157 -19.07 -8.69 7.21
CA SER A 157 -18.94 -7.31 7.70
C SER A 157 -19.32 -7.17 9.18
N THR A 158 -20.25 -8.01 9.67
CA THR A 158 -20.63 -8.07 11.08
C THR A 158 -19.49 -8.62 11.94
N ASP A 159 -18.89 -9.73 11.52
CA ASP A 159 -17.77 -10.36 12.24
C ASP A 159 -16.57 -9.41 12.34
N LEU A 160 -16.26 -8.70 11.25
CA LEU A 160 -15.19 -7.70 11.23
C LEU A 160 -15.47 -6.56 12.22
N LYS A 161 -16.71 -6.06 12.24
CA LYS A 161 -17.11 -4.98 13.15
C LYS A 161 -16.96 -5.41 14.61
N GLU A 162 -17.38 -6.62 14.95
CA GLU A 162 -17.26 -7.18 16.30
C GLU A 162 -15.79 -7.34 16.72
N GLN A 163 -14.95 -7.89 15.85
CA GLN A 163 -13.51 -8.02 16.12
C GLN A 163 -12.84 -6.67 16.36
N LEU A 164 -13.16 -5.64 15.55
CA LEU A 164 -12.61 -4.30 15.73
C LEU A 164 -13.06 -3.65 17.05
N MET A 165 -14.30 -3.88 17.48
CA MET A 165 -14.80 -3.38 18.77
C MET A 165 -14.11 -4.08 19.95
N ASN A 166 -13.94 -5.40 19.85
CA ASN A 166 -13.25 -6.18 20.88
C ASN A 166 -11.77 -5.79 21.00
N ALA A 167 -11.06 -5.63 19.87
CA ALA A 167 -9.66 -5.18 19.88
C ALA A 167 -9.48 -3.81 20.54
N LYS A 168 -10.39 -2.86 20.29
CA LYS A 168 -10.39 -1.54 20.96
C LYS A 168 -10.56 -1.63 22.47
N ASN A 169 -11.45 -2.53 22.93
CA ASN A 169 -11.73 -2.70 24.35
C ASN A 169 -10.62 -3.49 25.08
N SER A 170 -9.94 -4.40 24.39
CA SER A 170 -8.81 -5.16 24.94
C SER A 170 -7.51 -4.37 25.07
N SER A 171 -7.44 -3.16 24.49
CA SER A 171 -6.24 -2.29 24.50
C SER A 171 -6.22 -1.28 25.68
N ILE A 172 -7.17 -1.40 26.62
CA ILE A 172 -7.36 -0.47 27.76
C ILE A 172 -6.85 -1.07 29.10
N LEU A 173 -6.03 -2.12 29.05
CA LEU A 173 -5.29 -2.66 30.21
C LEU A 173 -3.79 -2.55 29.96
#